data_AF-A0AA41W786-F1
#
_entry.id   AF-A0AA41W786-F1
#
_cell.length_a   1.000
_cell.length_b   1.000
_cell.length_c   1.000
_cell.angle_alpha   90.00
_cell.angle_beta   90.00
_cell.angle_gamma   90.00
#
_symmetry.space_group_name_H-M   'P 1'
#
loop_
_entity.id
_entity.type
_entity.pdbx_description
1 polymer ?
#
loop_
_entity_poly.entity_id
_entity_poly.type
_entity_poly.pdbx_seq_one_letter_code
_entity_poly.pdbx_strand_id
1 'polypeptide(L)'
;MQSTTEMTCLDESTIEKITEFVEARGCREVIRPRLLEHWPQFRFIFCSEDDMEDKTAYKEYKGFSVFLMAAGMGCARLTHTPQQAIGLIIAEHETEW
;
A
#
# COMPACT_ATOMS: atom_id res chain seq x y z
N MET A 1 -11.96 -14.89 -27.37
CA MET A 1 -10.60 -14.45 -27.05
C MET A 1 -10.55 -14.24 -25.56
N GLN A 2 -9.72 -15.02 -24.86
CA GLN A 2 -9.75 -15.16 -23.41
C GLN A 2 -9.18 -13.91 -22.77
N SER A 3 -10.03 -13.05 -22.20
CA SER A 3 -9.60 -12.05 -21.23
C SER A 3 -9.74 -12.69 -19.86
N THR A 4 -8.78 -13.55 -19.52
CA THR A 4 -8.60 -13.97 -18.14
C THR A 4 -8.13 -12.73 -17.40
N THR A 5 -9.04 -12.00 -16.78
CA THR A 5 -8.67 -11.03 -15.75
C THR A 5 -8.09 -11.87 -14.63
N GLU A 6 -6.78 -12.11 -14.66
CA GLU A 6 -6.05 -12.58 -13.49
C GLU A 6 -6.37 -11.58 -12.39
N MET A 7 -7.23 -11.99 -11.46
CA MET A 7 -7.36 -11.33 -10.18
C MET A 7 -6.02 -11.56 -9.47
N THR A 8 -5.01 -10.77 -9.84
CA THR A 8 -3.80 -10.61 -9.04
C THR A 8 -4.25 -9.96 -7.75
N CYS A 9 -4.53 -10.81 -6.77
CA CYS A 9 -4.73 -10.40 -5.40
C CYS A 9 -3.38 -10.01 -4.79
N LEU A 10 -3.40 -9.09 -3.83
CA LEU A 10 -2.23 -8.81 -3.01
C LEU A 10 -1.92 -10.07 -2.18
N ASP A 11 -0.68 -10.54 -2.22
CA ASP A 11 -0.16 -11.60 -1.34
C ASP A 11 0.87 -11.02 -0.37
N GLU A 12 1.07 -11.67 0.78
CA GLU A 12 2.06 -11.26 1.79
C GLU A 12 3.48 -11.11 1.20
N SER A 13 3.89 -12.01 0.30
CA SER A 13 5.20 -11.94 -0.35
C SER A 13 5.34 -10.72 -1.26
N THR A 14 4.23 -10.26 -1.84
CA THR A 14 4.20 -9.06 -2.68
C THR A 14 4.23 -7.80 -1.83
N ILE A 15 3.47 -7.79 -0.73
CA ILE A 15 3.50 -6.72 0.25
C ILE A 15 4.93 -6.55 0.77
N GLU A 16 5.58 -7.65 1.17
CA GLU A 16 6.96 -7.62 1.68
C GLU A 16 7.93 -6.96 0.69
N LYS A 17 7.93 -7.40 -0.58
CA LYS A 17 8.77 -6.80 -1.63
C LYS A 17 8.52 -5.31 -1.84
N ILE A 18 7.25 -4.90 -1.78
CA ILE A 18 6.88 -3.48 -1.89
C ILE A 18 7.44 -2.71 -0.69
N THR A 19 7.23 -3.23 0.53
CA THR A 19 7.71 -2.57 1.75
C THR A 19 9.23 -2.48 1.81
N GLU A 20 9.96 -3.52 1.40
CA GLU A 20 11.42 -3.49 1.28
C GLU A 20 11.87 -2.46 0.23
N PHE A 21 11.18 -2.38 -0.91
CA PHE A 21 11.49 -1.40 -1.95
C PHE A 21 11.29 0.04 -1.45
N VAL A 22 10.24 0.25 -0.67
CA VAL A 22 9.88 1.53 -0.02
C VAL A 22 10.90 1.88 1.06
N GLU A 23 11.23 0.94 1.95
CA GLU A 23 12.21 1.15 3.02
C GLU A 23 13.59 1.50 2.46
N ALA A 24 14.03 0.82 1.40
CA ALA A 24 15.33 1.06 0.78
C ALA A 24 15.45 2.40 0.03
N ARG A 25 14.33 3.05 -0.33
CA ARG A 25 14.30 4.28 -1.16
C ARG A 25 13.63 5.47 -0.49
N GLY A 26 12.96 5.27 0.63
CA GLY A 26 12.13 6.25 1.34
C GLY A 26 10.65 6.14 0.99
N CYS A 27 9.79 6.34 1.98
CA CYS A 27 8.33 6.25 1.93
C CYS A 27 7.62 7.49 1.38
N ARG A 28 8.16 8.09 0.31
CA ARG A 28 7.67 9.35 -0.26
C ARG A 28 6.92 9.17 -1.57
N GLU A 29 6.03 10.10 -1.91
CA GLU A 29 5.27 10.05 -3.18
C GLU A 29 6.17 9.98 -4.43
N VAL A 30 7.42 10.45 -4.36
CA VAL A 30 8.39 10.37 -5.46
C VAL A 30 8.72 8.95 -5.93
N ILE A 31 8.53 7.93 -5.07
CA ILE A 31 8.75 6.52 -5.45
C ILE A 31 7.51 5.87 -6.06
N ARG A 32 6.33 6.49 -5.93
CA ARG A 32 5.06 6.02 -6.50
C ARG A 32 5.13 5.65 -7.99
N PRO A 33 5.68 6.48 -8.90
CA PRO A 33 5.78 6.09 -10.30
C PRO A 33 6.58 4.80 -10.49
N ARG A 34 7.66 4.60 -9.72
CA ARG A 34 8.48 3.37 -9.79
C ARG A 34 7.71 2.16 -9.29
N LEU A 35 6.93 2.31 -8.22
CA LEU A 35 6.05 1.22 -7.76
C LEU A 35 5.01 0.85 -8.83
N LEU A 36 4.44 1.84 -9.52
CA LEU A 36 3.50 1.62 -10.62
C LEU A 36 4.17 1.01 -11.86
N GLU A 37 5.46 1.22 -12.10
CA GLU A 37 6.21 0.53 -13.16
C GLU A 37 6.39 -0.96 -12.85
N HIS A 38 6.64 -1.31 -11.59
CA HIS A 38 6.81 -2.70 -11.16
C HIS A 38 5.47 -3.43 -10.93
N TRP A 39 4.47 -2.71 -10.44
CA TRP A 39 3.16 -3.25 -10.06
C TRP A 39 2.00 -2.35 -10.53
N PRO A 40 1.81 -2.20 -11.86
CA PRO A 40 0.78 -1.32 -12.42
C PRO A 40 -0.65 -1.76 -12.08
N GLN A 41 -0.84 -3.01 -11.68
CA GLN A 41 -2.15 -3.55 -11.30
C GLN A 41 -2.63 -3.10 -9.91
N PHE A 42 -1.72 -2.61 -9.05
CA PHE A 42 -2.05 -2.21 -7.68
C PHE A 42 -2.13 -0.70 -7.53
N ARG A 43 -2.95 -0.26 -6.59
CA ARG A 43 -3.03 1.15 -6.20
C ARG A 43 -2.04 1.45 -5.09
N PHE A 44 -1.38 2.60 -5.18
CA PHE A 44 -0.48 3.10 -4.16
C PHE A 44 -0.91 4.51 -3.78
N ILE A 45 -1.18 4.72 -2.50
CA ILE A 45 -1.45 6.03 -1.92
C ILE A 45 -0.35 6.32 -0.90
N PHE A 46 0.14 7.55 -0.90
CA PHE A 46 1.11 8.04 0.07
C PHE A 46 0.43 9.17 0.83
N CYS A 47 0.49 9.11 2.15
CA CYS A 47 -0.02 10.14 3.05
C CYS A 47 0.86 10.21 4.30
N SER A 48 0.55 11.13 5.20
CA SER A 48 1.18 11.16 6.52
C SER A 48 0.43 10.22 7.47
N GLU A 49 1.06 9.86 8.59
CA GLU A 49 0.39 9.16 9.69
C GLU A 49 -0.83 9.94 10.21
N ASP A 50 -0.75 11.28 10.28
CA ASP A 50 -1.86 12.15 10.71
C ASP A 50 -3.12 11.98 9.85
N ASP A 51 -2.98 11.76 8.53
CA ASP A 51 -4.09 11.52 7.61
C ASP A 51 -4.80 10.17 7.87
N MET A 52 -4.13 9.23 8.54
CA MET A 52 -4.70 7.92 8.82
C MET A 52 -5.59 7.90 10.06
N GLU A 53 -5.48 8.89 10.94
CA GLU A 53 -6.18 8.92 12.23
C GLU A 53 -6.05 7.57 12.98
N ASP A 54 -6.97 7.25 13.91
CA ASP A 54 -7.04 5.98 14.69
C ASP A 54 -7.23 4.68 13.85
N LYS A 55 -6.86 4.67 12.57
CA LYS A 55 -6.89 3.47 11.73
C LYS A 55 -5.81 2.50 12.13
N THR A 56 -6.17 1.22 12.17
CA THR A 56 -5.22 0.14 12.45
C THR A 56 -4.39 -0.21 11.21
N ALA A 57 -3.08 -0.02 11.31
CA ALA A 57 -2.14 -0.46 10.29
C ALA A 57 -2.20 -1.99 10.09
N TYR A 58 -1.96 -2.44 8.87
CA TYR A 58 -1.76 -3.86 8.59
C TYR A 58 -0.35 -4.31 8.99
N LYS A 59 0.65 -3.48 8.69
CA LYS A 59 2.02 -3.61 9.19
C LYS A 59 2.57 -2.24 9.54
N GLU A 60 3.26 -2.16 10.67
CA GLU A 60 3.94 -0.95 11.12
C GLU A 60 5.45 -1.15 10.98
N TYR A 61 6.12 -0.15 10.42
CA TYR A 61 7.57 -0.07 10.30
C TYR A 61 8.06 1.17 11.03
N LYS A 62 9.37 1.25 11.28
CA LYS A 62 9.94 2.35 12.09
C LYS A 62 9.68 3.75 11.50
N GLY A 63 9.59 3.88 10.18
CA GLY A 63 9.41 5.16 9.50
C GLY A 63 8.10 5.30 8.72
N PHE A 64 7.27 4.26 8.67
CA PHE A 64 5.99 4.30 7.97
C PHE A 64 5.07 3.14 8.38
N SER A 65 3.78 3.34 8.20
CA SER A 65 2.75 2.33 8.37
C SER A 65 2.14 1.95 7.03
N VAL A 66 1.77 0.68 6.91
CA VAL A 66 1.19 0.10 5.70
C VAL A 66 -0.23 -0.35 5.98
N PHE A 67 -1.15 0.10 5.15
CA PHE A 67 -2.56 -0.24 5.21
C PHE A 67 -2.98 -0.87 3.89
N LEU A 68 -3.85 -1.88 3.94
CA LEU A 68 -4.33 -2.52 2.72
C LEU A 68 -5.64 -1.88 2.29
N MET A 69 -5.72 -1.48 1.02
CA MET A 69 -6.91 -0.87 0.45
C MET A 69 -7.78 -1.94 -0.18
N ALA A 70 -9.00 -2.12 0.30
CA ALA A 70 -10.02 -2.94 -0.34
C ALA A 70 -10.73 -2.18 -1.48
N ALA A 71 -11.20 -2.95 -2.47
CA ALA A 71 -12.08 -2.41 -3.50
C ALA A 71 -13.40 -1.95 -2.89
N GLY A 72 -13.83 -0.72 -3.17
CA GLY A 72 -15.10 -0.17 -2.71
C GLY A 72 -15.64 0.90 -3.64
N MET A 73 -16.96 1.10 -3.63
CA MET A 73 -17.60 2.26 -4.26
C MET A 73 -17.65 3.42 -3.25
N GLY A 74 -17.15 4.60 -3.63
CA GLY A 74 -17.18 5.82 -2.82
C GLY A 74 -15.83 6.17 -2.21
N CYS A 75 -15.51 5.62 -1.03
CA CYS A 75 -14.26 5.88 -0.31
C CYS A 75 -13.42 4.60 -0.20
N ALA A 76 -12.09 4.76 -0.22
CA ALA A 76 -11.14 3.66 0.01
C ALA A 76 -11.45 2.99 1.35
N ARG A 77 -11.85 1.72 1.32
CA ARG A 77 -11.98 0.92 2.54
C ARG A 77 -10.64 0.31 2.86
N LEU A 78 -10.35 0.21 4.16
CA LEU A 78 -9.23 -0.59 4.62
C LEU A 78 -9.64 -2.04 4.82
N THR A 79 -8.70 -2.95 4.64
CA THR A 79 -8.82 -4.36 4.99
C THR A 79 -7.53 -4.85 5.63
N HIS A 80 -7.62 -5.92 6.40
CA HIS A 80 -6.46 -6.68 6.88
C HIS A 80 -6.29 -8.01 6.12
N THR A 81 -7.06 -8.19 5.04
CA THR A 81 -7.04 -9.37 4.18
C THR A 81 -6.37 -9.03 2.85
N PRO A 82 -5.11 -9.44 2.61
CA PRO A 82 -4.38 -9.21 1.36
C PRO A 82 -5.17 -9.61 0.11
N GLN A 83 -5.92 -10.71 0.19
CA GLN A 83 -6.68 -11.26 -0.93
C GLN A 83 -7.82 -10.33 -1.39
N GLN A 84 -8.31 -9.46 -0.50
CA GLN A 84 -9.34 -8.47 -0.80
C GLN A 84 -8.75 -7.10 -1.14
N ALA A 85 -7.44 -6.94 -1.01
CA ALA A 85 -6.76 -5.69 -1.25
C ALA A 85 -6.48 -5.48 -2.73
N ILE A 86 -6.78 -4.28 -3.21
CA ILE A 86 -6.49 -3.78 -4.55
C ILE A 86 -5.28 -2.84 -4.57
N GLY A 87 -4.67 -2.60 -3.42
CA GLY A 87 -3.57 -1.67 -3.27
C GLY A 87 -3.12 -1.50 -1.83
N LEU A 88 -2.11 -0.64 -1.66
CA LEU A 88 -1.55 -0.28 -0.37
C LEU A 88 -1.62 1.22 -0.17
N ILE A 89 -1.75 1.61 1.09
CA ILE A 89 -1.51 2.98 1.53
C ILE A 89 -0.28 2.96 2.43
N ILE A 90 0.65 3.84 2.13
CA ILE A 90 1.91 4.00 2.87
C ILE A 90 1.81 5.35 3.58
N ALA A 91 1.69 5.30 4.90
CA ALA A 91 1.65 6.48 5.74
C ALA A 91 3.03 6.73 6.32
N GLU A 92 3.72 7.80 5.92
CA GLU A 92 5.01 8.16 6.50
C GLU A 92 4.80 8.61 7.96
N HIS A 93 5.58 8.05 8.88
CA HIS A 93 5.58 8.51 10.26
C HIS A 93 6.32 9.84 10.31
N GLU A 94 5.73 10.85 10.94
CA GLU A 94 6.51 12.04 11.28
C GLU A 94 7.60 11.60 12.25
N THR A 95 8.84 11.59 11.76
CA THR A 95 9.97 11.27 12.62
C THR A 95 10.15 12.47 13.54
N GLU A 96 9.55 12.41 14.73
CA GLU A 96 9.79 13.39 15.79
C GLU A 96 11.30 13.36 16.10
N TRP A 97 12.00 14.46 15.80
CA TRP A 97 13.40 14.70 16.15
C TRP A 97 13.48 15.70 17.30
#